data_AF-A0AAU3IBU1-F1
#
_entry.id   AF-A0AAU3IBU1-F1
#
_cell.length_a   1.000
_cell.length_b   1.000
_cell.length_c   1.000
_cell.angle_alpha   90.00
_cell.angle_beta   90.00
_cell.angle_gamma   90.00
#
_symmetry.space_group_name_H-M   'P 1'
#
loop_
_entity.id
_entity.type
_entity.pdbx_description
1 polymer ?
#
loop_
_entity_poly.entity_id
_entity_poly.type
_entity_poly.pdbx_seq_one_letter_code
_entity_poly.pdbx_strand_id
1 'polypeptide(L)'
;MGELVQQASQQLTELVRGEMKLAQAEMTEKGKRYGKSGSLFGGASLVGFLMLQALVATVIAAMALLLPVWAAALIVTAVLGVIAAVLALSGKKQIGKAAPPTPQSTIENVKADVAEIKRSAHR
;
A
#
# COMPACT_ATOMS: atom_id res chain seq x y z
N MET A 1 20.25 12.10 47.16
CA MET A 1 20.33 12.17 45.68
C MET A 1 19.96 10.85 44.99
N GLY A 2 20.38 9.68 45.48
CA GLY A 2 20.02 8.40 44.86
C GLY A 2 18.52 8.06 44.86
N GLU A 3 17.79 8.43 45.92
CA GLU A 3 16.37 8.10 46.10
C GLU A 3 15.43 8.81 45.10
N LEU A 4 15.70 10.09 44.80
CA LEU A 4 14.94 10.87 43.82
C LEU A 4 15.21 10.40 42.37
N VAL A 5 16.46 10.00 42.08
CA VAL A 5 16.83 9.41 40.78
C VAL A 5 16.14 8.05 40.59
N GLN A 6 16.02 7.28 41.67
CA GLN A 6 15.33 5.99 41.66
C GLN A 6 13.81 6.14 41.46
N GLN A 7 13.17 7.12 42.12
CA GLN A 7 11.75 7.44 41.90
C GLN A 7 11.48 7.98 40.50
N ALA A 8 12.33 8.89 39.97
CA ALA A 8 12.17 9.40 38.62
C ALA A 8 12.34 8.30 37.56
N SER A 9 13.29 7.38 37.77
CA SER A 9 13.48 6.20 36.90
C SER A 9 12.27 5.26 36.94
N GLN A 10 11.68 5.04 38.11
CA GLN A 10 10.44 4.27 38.25
C GLN A 10 9.25 4.93 37.53
N GLN A 11 9.06 6.24 37.70
CA GLN A 11 7.98 6.98 37.03
C GLN A 11 8.14 6.99 35.51
N LEU A 12 9.37 7.16 35.00
CA LEU A 12 9.65 7.07 33.57
C LEU A 12 9.36 5.66 33.03
N THR A 13 9.71 4.62 33.78
CA THR A 13 9.43 3.23 33.40
C THR A 13 7.93 2.95 33.35
N GLU A 14 7.16 3.48 34.30
CA GLU A 14 5.70 3.38 34.31
C GLU A 14 5.06 4.14 33.15
N LEU A 15 5.55 5.35 32.85
CA LEU A 15 5.06 6.17 31.75
C LEU A 15 5.30 5.52 30.38
N VAL A 16 6.52 5.01 30.13
CA VAL A 16 6.85 4.29 28.90
C VAL A 16 5.98 3.04 28.75
N ARG A 17 5.71 2.31 29.83
CA ARG A 17 4.76 1.18 29.82
C ARG A 17 3.33 1.62 29.52
N GLY A 18 2.90 2.78 30.03
CA GLY A 18 1.60 3.37 29.74
C GLY A 18 1.44 3.72 28.26
N GLU A 19 2.40 4.47 27.71
CA GLU A 19 2.50 4.83 26.29
C GLU A 19 2.50 3.59 25.39
N MET A 20 3.29 2.56 25.75
CA MET A 20 3.29 1.30 24.99
C MET A 20 1.94 0.59 24.99
N LYS A 21 1.24 0.55 26.14
CA LYS A 21 -0.11 -0.05 26.23
C LYS A 21 -1.12 0.76 25.42
N LEU A 22 -1.02 2.09 25.46
CA LEU A 22 -1.90 2.97 24.71
C LEU A 22 -1.67 2.83 23.20
N ALA A 23 -0.41 2.85 22.76
CA ALA A 23 -0.02 2.61 21.37
C ALA A 23 -0.48 1.21 20.89
N GLN A 24 -0.38 0.19 21.75
CA GLN A 24 -0.86 -1.15 21.44
C GLN A 24 -2.39 -1.18 21.29
N ALA A 25 -3.14 -0.48 22.16
CA ALA A 25 -4.59 -0.35 22.05
C ALA A 25 -5.00 0.38 20.76
N GLU A 26 -4.35 1.51 20.45
CA GLU A 26 -4.63 2.30 19.25
C GLU A 26 -4.28 1.53 17.96
N MET A 27 -3.15 0.80 17.95
CA MET A 27 -2.78 -0.10 16.85
C MET A 27 -3.78 -1.24 16.68
N THR A 28 -4.29 -1.80 17.78
CA THR A 28 -5.31 -2.85 17.73
C THR A 28 -6.64 -2.31 17.19
N GLU A 29 -7.02 -1.09 17.57
CA GLU A 29 -8.25 -0.45 17.10
C GLU A 29 -8.16 -0.05 15.62
N LYS A 30 -7.03 0.55 15.20
CA LYS A 30 -6.72 0.78 13.78
C LYS A 30 -6.71 -0.54 13.01
N GLY A 31 -6.02 -1.55 13.52
CA GLY A 31 -5.92 -2.89 12.92
C GLY A 31 -7.28 -3.58 12.75
N LYS A 32 -8.19 -3.47 13.74
CA LYS A 32 -9.57 -3.96 13.60
C LYS A 32 -10.37 -3.20 12.54
N ARG A 33 -10.21 -1.88 12.46
CA ARG A 33 -10.90 -1.04 11.47
C ARG A 33 -10.42 -1.34 10.04
N TYR A 34 -9.12 -1.56 9.84
CA TYR A 34 -8.53 -1.99 8.57
C TYR A 34 -8.77 -3.48 8.26
N GLY A 35 -8.83 -4.34 9.29
CA GLY A 35 -9.05 -5.78 9.13
C GLY A 35 -10.50 -6.13 8.76
N LYS A 36 -11.48 -5.38 9.30
CA LYS A 36 -12.90 -5.59 8.99
C LYS A 36 -13.24 -5.24 7.54
N SER A 37 -12.55 -4.27 6.94
CA SER A 37 -12.63 -4.01 5.50
C SER A 37 -11.76 -4.97 4.69
N GLY A 38 -10.57 -5.33 5.19
CA GLY A 38 -9.65 -6.26 4.52
C GLY A 38 -10.28 -7.61 4.18
N SER A 39 -11.09 -8.19 5.07
CA SER A 39 -11.78 -9.46 4.80
C SER A 39 -12.89 -9.35 3.76
N LEU A 40 -13.68 -8.26 3.79
CA LEU A 40 -14.69 -7.98 2.77
C LEU A 40 -14.05 -7.73 1.39
N PHE A 41 -12.95 -6.99 1.33
CA PHE A 41 -12.21 -6.77 0.09
C PHE A 41 -11.55 -8.07 -0.42
N GLY A 42 -11.07 -8.94 0.48
CA GLY A 42 -10.57 -10.26 0.12
C GLY A 42 -11.65 -11.15 -0.50
N GLY A 43 -12.82 -11.27 0.15
CA GLY A 43 -13.95 -12.02 -0.38
C GLY A 43 -14.52 -11.44 -1.69
N ALA A 44 -14.66 -10.11 -1.75
CA ALA A 44 -15.11 -9.41 -2.95
C ALA A 44 -14.14 -9.57 -4.13
N SER A 45 -12.83 -9.68 -3.88
CA SER A 45 -11.84 -9.94 -4.93
C SER A 45 -12.01 -11.32 -5.54
N LEU A 46 -12.24 -12.35 -4.72
CA LEU A 46 -12.49 -13.71 -5.22
C LEU A 46 -13.79 -13.79 -6.02
N VAL A 47 -14.89 -13.25 -5.48
CA VAL A 47 -16.19 -13.23 -6.16
C VAL A 47 -16.11 -12.40 -7.45
N GLY A 48 -15.48 -11.23 -7.39
CA GLY A 48 -15.24 -10.38 -8.56
C GLY A 48 -14.40 -11.06 -9.63
N PHE A 49 -13.37 -11.82 -9.24
CA PHE A 49 -12.56 -12.61 -10.17
C PHE A 49 -13.39 -13.70 -10.86
N LEU A 50 -14.21 -14.43 -10.12
CA LEU A 50 -15.13 -15.43 -10.69
C LEU A 50 -16.15 -14.80 -11.63
N MET A 51 -16.71 -13.64 -11.26
CA MET A 51 -17.63 -12.88 -12.11
C MET A 51 -16.96 -12.46 -13.42
N LEU A 52 -15.71 -11.98 -13.38
CA LEU A 52 -14.95 -11.62 -14.59
C LEU A 52 -14.72 -12.84 -15.49
N GLN A 53 -14.35 -14.00 -14.92
CA GLN A 53 -14.20 -15.25 -15.69
C GLN A 53 -15.52 -15.67 -16.36
N ALA A 54 -16.64 -15.61 -15.62
CA ALA A 54 -17.96 -15.92 -16.15
C ALA A 54 -18.38 -14.95 -17.27
N LEU A 55 -18.02 -13.66 -17.15
CA LEU A 55 -18.27 -12.66 -18.18
C LEU A 55 -17.48 -12.97 -19.45
N VAL A 56 -16.19 -13.30 -19.34
CA VAL A 56 -15.37 -13.70 -20.49
C VAL A 56 -15.96 -14.93 -21.17
N ALA A 57 -16.37 -15.95 -20.40
CA ALA A 57 -17.03 -17.14 -20.94
C ALA A 57 -18.34 -16.80 -21.66
N THR A 58 -19.14 -15.89 -21.10
CA THR A 58 -20.40 -15.41 -21.70
C THR A 58 -20.15 -14.73 -23.06
N VAL A 59 -19.12 -13.87 -23.15
CA VAL A 59 -18.77 -13.21 -24.41
C VAL A 59 -18.31 -14.22 -25.46
N ILE A 60 -17.48 -15.18 -25.08
CA ILE A 60 -17.03 -16.25 -25.98
C ILE A 60 -18.23 -17.06 -26.47
N ALA A 61 -19.14 -17.46 -25.59
CA ALA A 61 -20.34 -18.21 -25.93
C ALA A 61 -21.27 -17.43 -26.88
N ALA A 62 -21.45 -16.13 -26.63
CA ALA A 62 -22.23 -15.26 -27.51
C ALA A 62 -21.62 -15.13 -28.90
N MET A 63 -20.29 -14.95 -28.99
CA MET A 63 -19.59 -14.93 -30.28
C MET A 63 -19.58 -16.28 -30.98
N ALA A 64 -19.59 -17.39 -30.22
CA ALA A 64 -19.62 -18.73 -30.76
C ALA A 64 -20.92 -19.04 -31.55
N LEU A 65 -21.95 -18.20 -31.42
CA LEU A 65 -23.15 -18.26 -32.27
C LEU A 65 -22.88 -17.84 -33.72
N LEU A 66 -21.83 -17.03 -33.97
CA LEU A 66 -21.50 -16.49 -35.28
C LEU A 66 -20.22 -17.11 -35.89
N LEU A 67 -19.33 -17.66 -35.07
CA LEU A 67 -18.04 -18.22 -35.49
C LEU A 67 -17.64 -19.41 -34.60
N PRO A 68 -16.69 -20.27 -35.01
CA PRO A 68 -16.22 -21.37 -34.18
C PRO A 68 -15.69 -20.91 -32.82
N VAL A 69 -15.92 -21.72 -31.77
CA VAL A 69 -15.52 -21.42 -30.38
C VAL A 69 -14.04 -21.04 -30.27
N TRP A 70 -13.16 -21.71 -31.01
CA TRP A 70 -11.72 -21.42 -30.98
C TRP A 70 -11.40 -20.01 -31.50
N ALA A 71 -12.10 -19.55 -32.55
CA ALA A 71 -11.89 -18.22 -33.11
C ALA A 71 -12.46 -17.14 -32.17
N ALA A 72 -13.62 -17.41 -31.55
CA ALA A 72 -14.22 -16.51 -30.57
C ALA A 72 -13.31 -16.33 -29.35
N ALA A 73 -12.79 -17.44 -28.81
CA ALA A 73 -11.85 -17.42 -27.70
C ALA A 73 -10.59 -16.61 -28.05
N LEU A 74 -9.98 -16.83 -29.22
CA LEU A 74 -8.79 -16.09 -29.64
C LEU A 74 -9.04 -14.59 -29.77
N ILE A 75 -10.18 -14.18 -30.34
CA ILE A 75 -10.52 -12.75 -30.48
C ILE A 75 -10.67 -12.11 -29.09
N VAL A 76 -11.42 -12.75 -28.19
CA VAL A 76 -11.63 -12.23 -26.83
C VAL A 76 -10.30 -12.15 -26.07
N THR A 77 -9.46 -13.19 -26.16
CA THR A 77 -8.12 -13.18 -25.56
C THR A 77 -7.23 -12.07 -26.12
N ALA A 78 -7.24 -11.84 -27.44
CA ALA A 78 -6.46 -10.78 -28.06
C ALA A 78 -6.90 -9.40 -27.57
N VAL A 79 -8.22 -9.13 -27.52
CA VAL A 79 -8.77 -7.85 -27.04
C VAL A 79 -8.40 -7.61 -25.58
N LEU A 80 -8.59 -8.61 -24.71
CA LEU A 80 -8.21 -8.50 -23.29
C LEU A 80 -6.70 -8.34 -23.11
N GLY A 81 -5.90 -9.02 -23.93
CA GLY A 81 -4.44 -8.89 -23.93
C GLY A 81 -3.98 -7.47 -24.28
N VAL A 82 -4.61 -6.82 -25.25
CA VAL A 82 -4.34 -5.42 -25.60
C VAL A 82 -4.70 -4.49 -24.43
N ILE A 83 -5.88 -4.67 -23.82
CA ILE A 83 -6.29 -3.88 -22.65
C ILE A 83 -5.30 -4.06 -21.51
N ALA A 84 -4.93 -5.30 -21.19
CA ALA A 84 -3.97 -5.62 -20.14
C ALA A 84 -2.59 -5.00 -20.41
N ALA A 85 -2.11 -5.06 -21.66
CA ALA A 85 -0.85 -4.43 -22.05
C ALA A 85 -0.89 -2.91 -21.89
N VAL A 86 -1.98 -2.26 -22.32
CA VAL A 86 -2.15 -0.80 -22.15
C VAL A 86 -2.19 -0.41 -20.68
N LEU A 87 -2.93 -1.16 -19.84
CA LEU A 87 -2.99 -0.92 -18.41
C LEU A 87 -1.63 -1.13 -17.74
N ALA A 88 -0.91 -2.21 -18.06
CA ALA A 88 0.41 -2.49 -17.52
C ALA A 88 1.43 -1.41 -17.90
N LEU A 89 1.44 -0.99 -19.16
CA LEU A 89 2.32 0.10 -19.64
C LEU A 89 1.95 1.44 -19.00
N SER A 90 0.67 1.72 -18.79
CA SER A 90 0.20 2.95 -18.14
C SER A 90 0.53 2.95 -16.65
N GLY A 91 0.36 1.83 -15.96
CA GLY A 91 0.77 1.65 -14.57
C GLY A 91 2.27 1.83 -14.39
N LYS A 92 3.09 1.21 -15.26
CA LYS A 92 4.55 1.40 -15.27
C LYS A 92 4.94 2.86 -15.49
N LYS A 93 4.24 3.56 -16.40
CA LYS A 93 4.46 5.01 -16.62
C LYS A 93 4.07 5.84 -15.41
N GLN A 94 2.99 5.51 -14.71
CA GLN A 94 2.57 6.23 -13.50
C GLN A 94 3.53 5.98 -12.33
N ILE A 95 4.01 4.75 -12.16
CA ILE A 95 5.03 4.43 -11.14
C ILE A 95 6.36 5.10 -11.49
N GLY A 96 6.73 5.16 -12.77
CA GLY A 96 7.94 5.87 -13.21
C GLY A 96 7.85 7.39 -13.21
N LYS A 97 6.63 7.96 -13.17
CA LYS A 97 6.37 9.41 -13.07
C LYS A 97 6.03 9.85 -11.65
N ALA A 98 5.62 8.94 -10.78
CA ALA A 98 5.60 9.19 -9.35
C ALA A 98 7.06 9.50 -8.96
N ALA A 99 7.28 10.75 -8.55
CA ALA A 99 8.56 11.31 -8.17
C ALA A 99 9.38 10.30 -7.33
N PRO A 100 10.72 10.35 -7.37
CA PRO A 100 11.51 9.47 -6.53
C PRO A 100 10.97 9.56 -5.09
N PRO A 101 10.93 8.45 -4.32
CA PRO A 101 10.46 8.41 -2.94
C PRO A 101 11.40 9.17 -1.98
N THR A 102 12.07 10.20 -2.48
CA THR A 102 12.89 11.14 -1.75
C THR A 102 12.18 12.48 -1.77
N PRO A 103 11.55 12.89 -0.66
CA PRO A 103 11.07 14.25 -0.51
C PRO A 103 12.28 15.18 -0.64
N GLN A 104 12.36 15.88 -1.78
CA GLN A 104 13.48 16.78 -2.09
C GLN A 104 13.65 17.84 -1.00
N SER A 105 12.52 18.32 -0.45
CA SER A 105 12.47 19.22 0.70
C SER A 105 13.07 18.61 1.99
N THR A 106 12.89 17.32 2.23
CA THR A 106 13.51 16.64 3.39
C THR A 106 15.01 16.49 3.22
N ILE A 107 15.50 16.25 1.99
CA ILE A 107 16.94 16.19 1.73
C ILE A 107 17.58 17.59 1.86
N GLU A 108 16.89 18.64 1.41
CA GLU A 108 17.35 20.03 1.57
C GLU A 108 17.40 20.46 3.04
N ASN A 109 16.37 20.14 3.82
CA ASN A 109 16.34 20.44 5.25
C ASN A 109 17.46 19.71 6.01
N VAL A 110 17.67 18.41 5.73
CA VAL A 110 18.78 17.65 6.35
C VAL A 110 20.14 18.22 5.94
N LYS A 111 20.32 18.67 4.69
CA LYS A 111 21.56 19.35 4.28
C LYS A 111 21.77 20.67 5.00
N ALA A 112 20.70 21.45 5.22
CA ALA A 112 20.75 22.70 5.95
C ALA A 112 21.13 22.46 7.42
N ASP A 113 20.49 21.48 8.08
CA ASP A 113 20.77 21.11 9.47
C ASP A 113 22.22 20.63 9.65
N VAL A 114 22.75 19.84 8.71
CA VAL A 114 24.15 19.39 8.73
C VAL A 114 25.12 20.56 8.53
N ALA A 115 24.77 21.53 7.67
CA ALA A 115 25.58 22.72 7.47
C ALA A 115 25.61 23.64 8.69
N GLU A 116 24.48 23.76 9.40
CA GLU A 116 24.34 24.51 10.65
C GLU A 116 25.21 23.89 11.76
N ILE A 117 25.16 22.56 11.93
CA ILE A 117 25.96 21.81 12.90
C ILE A 117 27.46 21.95 12.59
N LYS A 118 27.84 21.88 11.31
CA LYS A 118 29.24 22.03 10.90
C LYS A 118 29.78 23.45 11.16
N ARG A 119 28.92 24.48 11.09
CA ARG A 119 29.28 25.86 11.45
C ARG A 119 29.43 26.07 12.95
N SER A 120 28.57 25.44 13.75
CA SER A 120 28.61 25.55 15.22
C SER A 120 29.74 24.75 15.85
N ALA A 121 30.23 23.69 15.20
CA ALA A 121 31.41 22.94 15.65
C ALA A 121 32.77 23.58 15.28
N HIS A 122 32.77 24.65 14.50
CA HIS A 122 33.98 25.36 14.05
C HIS A 122 34.16 26.76 14.67
N ARG A 123 33.29 27.12 15.62
CA ARG A 123 33.45 28.28 16.52
C ARG A 123 33.82 27.78 17.90
#